data_AF-A0AAW5TYF7-F1
#
_entry.id   AF-A0AAW5TYF7-F1
#
_cell.length_a   1.000
_cell.length_b   1.000
_cell.length_c   1.000
_cell.angle_alpha   90.00
_cell.angle_beta   90.00
_cell.angle_gamma   90.00
#
_symmetry.space_group_name_H-M   'P 1'
#
loop_
_entity.id
_entity.type
_entity.pdbx_description
1 polymer ?
#
loop_
_entity_poly.entity_id
_entity_poly.type
_entity_poly.pdbx_seq_one_letter_code
_entity_poly.pdbx_strand_id
1 'polypeptide(L)'
;MEKVFEWHHSLYYGERLSLDDFDTKSTKSLDSLLRAICMVEPTSYKTEFRMKALLPSLNAAYYVAACLANAESLDIAELYDEIGLVIRLHWDEYFQENLKYPYPCRCSFLYLMLIKWMVYGILHSQANKSREMVAFLDGFRRKLIGERRYDGRDGSDVYDYLHLLGIVERTIDEWPYRYHTDLRPNPLHPRHYTLNLWYKSVRNYDMDQIERQLRLFRTKEEQLAFLDWAREASRQPQPVFVDDDFETI
;
A
#
# COMPACT_ATOMS: atom_id res chain seq x y z
N MET A 1 19.04 -2.54 11.64
CA MET A 1 18.60 -2.50 10.24
C MET A 1 17.11 -2.31 10.30
N GLU A 2 16.64 -1.18 9.81
CA GLU A 2 15.28 -0.70 10.05
C GLU A 2 14.34 -1.29 8.99
N LYS A 3 13.19 -1.84 9.40
CA LYS A 3 12.29 -2.54 8.49
C LYS A 3 11.47 -1.54 7.66
N VAL A 4 11.49 -1.71 6.34
CA VAL A 4 10.92 -0.79 5.33
C VAL A 4 9.46 -0.43 5.60
N PHE A 5 8.66 -1.34 6.14
CA PHE A 5 7.22 -1.15 6.33
C PHE A 5 6.80 -0.87 7.78
N GLU A 6 7.71 -0.96 8.74
CA GLU A 6 7.41 -0.72 10.17
C GLU A 6 7.26 0.77 10.51
N TRP A 7 7.42 1.69 9.56
CA TRP A 7 7.63 3.10 9.89
C TRP A 7 6.59 4.04 9.31
N HIS A 8 5.90 3.62 8.26
CA HIS A 8 5.05 4.49 7.46
C HIS A 8 3.59 4.46 7.88
N HIS A 9 3.26 4.20 9.15
CA HIS A 9 1.88 4.03 9.62
C HIS A 9 0.94 5.25 9.40
N SER A 10 1.51 6.40 9.09
CA SER A 10 0.85 7.66 8.71
C SER A 10 0.50 7.75 7.21
N LEU A 11 1.01 6.82 6.40
CA LEU A 11 0.79 6.76 4.95
C LEU A 11 -0.54 6.08 4.61
N TYR A 12 -1.66 6.56 5.14
CA TYR A 12 -2.91 6.30 4.45
C TYR A 12 -2.89 7.13 3.17
N TYR A 13 -2.89 6.48 2.01
CA TYR A 13 -2.76 7.22 0.76
C TYR A 13 -4.01 8.06 0.49
N GLY A 14 -3.90 9.33 0.86
CA GLY A 14 -4.79 10.41 0.48
C GLY A 14 -6.12 10.42 1.23
N GLU A 15 -6.75 11.58 1.26
CA GLU A 15 -8.15 11.78 1.61
C GLU A 15 -9.11 11.12 0.61
N ARG A 16 -8.67 10.02 -0.02
CA ARG A 16 -9.38 9.19 -0.97
C ARG A 16 -10.25 8.20 -0.22
N LEU A 17 -11.30 8.74 0.39
CA LEU A 17 -12.31 7.98 1.10
C LEU A 17 -13.31 7.33 0.12
N SER A 18 -13.21 7.69 -1.16
CA SER A 18 -14.07 7.21 -2.24
C SER A 18 -13.29 7.00 -3.53
N LEU A 19 -13.89 6.27 -4.47
CA LEU A 19 -13.36 6.13 -5.83
C LEU A 19 -13.36 7.47 -6.61
N ASP A 20 -14.19 8.43 -6.20
CA ASP A 20 -14.30 9.74 -6.83
C ASP A 20 -13.09 10.64 -6.57
N ASP A 21 -12.30 10.33 -5.53
CA ASP A 21 -11.08 11.06 -5.19
C ASP A 21 -9.88 10.68 -6.09
N PHE A 22 -10.04 9.67 -6.95
CA PHE A 22 -9.06 9.26 -7.95
C PHE A 22 -9.29 10.02 -9.25
N ASP A 23 -8.21 10.52 -9.87
CA ASP A 23 -8.29 11.20 -11.18
C ASP A 23 -8.45 10.17 -12.31
N THR A 24 -9.63 9.58 -12.35
CA THR A 24 -10.03 8.54 -13.31
C THR A 24 -10.50 9.11 -14.65
N LYS A 25 -10.62 10.45 -14.75
CA LYS A 25 -11.04 11.18 -15.96
C LYS A 25 -9.86 11.57 -16.83
N SER A 26 -8.70 11.83 -16.24
CA SER A 26 -7.45 11.92 -16.99
C SER A 26 -7.16 10.57 -17.66
N THR A 27 -6.57 10.61 -18.85
CA THR A 27 -6.02 9.42 -19.54
C THR A 27 -4.52 9.29 -19.33
N LYS A 28 -3.93 10.21 -18.56
CA LYS A 28 -2.48 10.35 -18.39
C LYS A 28 -2.04 10.20 -16.93
N SER A 29 -2.98 10.19 -15.98
CA SER A 29 -2.65 10.14 -14.56
C SER A 29 -2.20 8.73 -14.15
N LEU A 30 -1.50 8.64 -13.04
CA LEU A 30 -1.14 7.34 -12.46
C LEU A 30 -2.40 6.56 -12.05
N ASP A 31 -3.46 7.25 -11.65
CA ASP A 31 -4.76 6.65 -11.37
C ASP A 31 -5.39 6.03 -12.63
N SER A 32 -5.15 6.60 -13.81
CA SER A 32 -5.56 6.01 -15.09
C SER A 32 -4.88 4.68 -15.36
N LEU A 33 -3.58 4.56 -15.06
CA LEU A 33 -2.83 3.30 -15.17
C LEU A 33 -3.42 2.26 -14.23
N LEU A 34 -3.61 2.62 -12.96
CA LEU A 34 -4.15 1.69 -11.96
C LEU A 34 -5.57 1.26 -12.30
N ARG A 35 -6.41 2.19 -12.78
CA ARG A 35 -7.73 1.85 -13.32
C ARG A 35 -7.63 0.89 -14.49
N ALA A 36 -6.71 1.09 -15.43
CA ALA A 36 -6.52 0.18 -16.57
C ALA A 36 -6.11 -1.22 -16.11
N ILE A 37 -5.24 -1.33 -15.09
CA ILE A 37 -4.85 -2.60 -14.47
C ILE A 37 -6.04 -3.29 -13.79
N CYS A 38 -6.90 -2.55 -13.07
CA CYS A 38 -8.05 -3.11 -12.37
C CYS A 38 -9.28 -3.40 -13.25
N MET A 39 -9.40 -2.75 -14.40
CA MET A 39 -10.51 -2.94 -15.35
C MET A 39 -10.26 -4.11 -16.33
N VAL A 40 -9.20 -4.88 -16.13
CA VAL A 40 -8.98 -6.13 -16.86
C VAL A 40 -10.02 -7.14 -16.38
N GLU A 41 -11.10 -7.30 -17.15
CA GLU A 41 -12.12 -8.30 -16.87
C GLU A 41 -11.52 -9.71 -17.01
N PRO A 42 -11.56 -10.55 -15.96
CA PRO A 42 -11.20 -11.96 -16.11
C PRO A 42 -12.18 -12.62 -17.08
N THR A 43 -11.65 -13.43 -18.00
CA THR A 43 -12.45 -14.13 -19.02
C THR A 43 -13.38 -15.20 -18.47
N SER A 44 -13.28 -15.56 -17.18
CA SER A 44 -14.15 -16.54 -16.55
C SER A 44 -15.17 -15.91 -15.59
N TYR A 45 -16.44 -16.30 -15.80
CA TYR A 45 -17.59 -15.88 -15.02
C TYR A 45 -17.39 -16.20 -13.53
N LYS A 46 -17.32 -15.15 -12.69
CA LYS A 46 -17.80 -15.04 -11.27
C LYS A 46 -16.92 -14.11 -10.44
N THR A 47 -15.72 -13.82 -10.89
CA THR A 47 -14.83 -12.86 -10.22
C THR A 47 -15.08 -11.48 -10.81
N GLU A 48 -16.30 -10.95 -10.59
CA GLU A 48 -16.44 -9.49 -10.67
C GLU A 48 -15.40 -8.93 -9.72
N PHE A 49 -14.36 -8.27 -10.24
CA PHE A 49 -13.56 -7.33 -9.47
C PHE A 49 -14.56 -6.29 -8.98
N ARG A 50 -15.18 -6.57 -7.82
CA ARG A 50 -16.23 -5.72 -7.30
C ARG A 50 -15.57 -4.37 -7.09
N MET A 51 -16.14 -3.32 -7.69
CA MET A 51 -15.68 -1.95 -7.48
C MET A 51 -15.51 -1.57 -6.00
N LYS A 52 -16.22 -2.26 -5.10
CA LYS A 52 -16.08 -2.09 -3.64
C LYS A 52 -14.72 -2.54 -3.07
N ALA A 53 -13.99 -3.41 -3.76
CA ALA A 53 -12.66 -3.91 -3.38
C ALA A 53 -11.50 -3.17 -4.08
N LEU A 54 -11.80 -2.26 -5.01
CA LEU A 54 -10.80 -1.48 -5.75
C LEU A 54 -10.11 -0.46 -4.82
N LEU A 55 -10.87 0.22 -3.96
CA LEU A 55 -10.33 1.22 -3.04
C LEU A 55 -9.26 0.67 -2.08
N PRO A 56 -9.48 -0.43 -1.32
CA PRO A 56 -8.43 -0.99 -0.47
C PRO A 56 -7.22 -1.47 -1.27
N SER A 57 -7.44 -2.00 -2.47
CA SER A 57 -6.35 -2.46 -3.35
C SER A 57 -5.44 -1.29 -3.79
N LEU A 58 -6.05 -0.17 -4.19
CA LEU A 58 -5.35 1.04 -4.61
C LEU A 58 -4.55 1.62 -3.45
N ASN A 59 -5.17 1.74 -2.26
CA ASN A 59 -4.51 2.28 -1.08
C ASN A 59 -3.32 1.42 -0.65
N ALA A 60 -3.47 0.09 -0.62
CA ALA A 60 -2.37 -0.81 -0.30
C ALA A 60 -1.23 -0.72 -1.33
N ALA A 61 -1.53 -0.66 -2.63
CA ALA A 61 -0.50 -0.54 -3.66
C ALA A 61 0.29 0.76 -3.54
N TYR A 62 -0.40 1.87 -3.33
CA TYR A 62 0.23 3.16 -3.15
C TYR A 62 1.07 3.23 -1.86
N TYR A 63 0.57 2.70 -0.75
CA TYR A 63 1.33 2.58 0.50
C TYR A 63 2.66 1.88 0.27
N VAL A 64 2.60 0.65 -0.25
CA VAL A 64 3.78 -0.19 -0.46
C VAL A 64 4.75 0.48 -1.43
N ALA A 65 4.25 1.06 -2.52
CA ALA A 65 5.10 1.76 -3.48
C ALA A 65 5.78 2.99 -2.85
N ALA A 66 5.08 3.78 -2.05
CA ALA A 66 5.67 4.92 -1.35
C ALA A 66 6.77 4.49 -0.36
N CYS A 67 6.53 3.44 0.44
CA CYS A 67 7.53 2.89 1.35
C CYS A 67 8.80 2.44 0.59
N LEU A 68 8.62 1.65 -0.48
CA LEU A 68 9.74 1.17 -1.30
C LEU A 68 10.50 2.31 -2.00
N ALA A 69 9.80 3.35 -2.45
CA ALA A 69 10.44 4.49 -3.10
C ALA A 69 11.30 5.34 -2.16
N ASN A 70 11.01 5.31 -0.85
CA ASN A 70 11.73 6.06 0.18
C ASN A 70 12.68 5.19 1.02
N ALA A 71 12.76 3.89 0.75
CA ALA A 71 13.65 2.98 1.46
C ALA A 71 15.13 3.30 1.18
N GLU A 72 15.96 3.22 2.22
CA GLU A 72 17.42 3.42 2.10
C GLU A 72 18.12 2.26 1.42
N SER A 73 17.54 1.06 1.50
CA SER A 73 18.03 -0.16 0.86
C SER A 73 16.88 -1.03 0.39
N LEU A 74 17.03 -1.64 -0.78
CA LEU A 74 16.05 -2.52 -1.40
C LEU A 74 16.66 -3.88 -1.71
N ASP A 75 16.47 -4.84 -0.80
CA ASP A 75 16.74 -6.25 -1.07
C ASP A 75 15.45 -7.00 -1.40
N ILE A 76 15.30 -7.42 -2.65
CA ILE A 76 14.13 -8.18 -3.09
C ILE A 76 14.01 -9.56 -2.41
N ALA A 77 15.12 -10.17 -2.01
CA ALA A 77 15.10 -11.47 -1.33
C ALA A 77 14.46 -11.36 0.06
N GLU A 78 14.62 -10.21 0.71
CA GLU A 78 14.08 -9.93 2.03
C GLU A 78 12.66 -9.32 1.95
N LEU A 79 12.44 -8.41 1.01
CA LEU A 79 11.20 -7.61 0.96
C LEU A 79 10.02 -8.29 0.28
N TYR A 80 10.23 -9.31 -0.55
CA TYR A 80 9.14 -9.85 -1.39
C TYR A 80 8.00 -10.49 -0.58
N ASP A 81 8.34 -11.24 0.46
CA ASP A 81 7.36 -11.85 1.36
C ASP A 81 6.75 -10.81 2.31
N GLU A 82 7.57 -9.84 2.75
CA GLU A 82 7.14 -8.73 3.59
C GLU A 82 6.10 -7.84 2.88
N ILE A 83 6.32 -7.52 1.60
CA ILE A 83 5.33 -6.86 0.74
C ILE A 83 4.01 -7.61 0.77
N GLY A 84 4.06 -8.95 0.66
CA GLY A 84 2.86 -9.79 0.70
C GLY A 84 2.12 -9.72 2.03
N LEU A 85 2.87 -9.72 3.14
CA LEU A 85 2.32 -9.58 4.49
C LEU A 85 1.65 -8.20 4.69
N VAL A 86 2.35 -7.13 4.30
CA VAL A 86 1.88 -5.74 4.45
C VAL A 86 0.60 -5.49 3.65
N ILE A 87 0.53 -6.00 2.41
CA ILE A 87 -0.69 -5.92 1.61
C ILE A 87 -1.88 -6.56 2.33
N ARG A 88 -1.67 -7.74 2.96
CA ARG A 88 -2.73 -8.45 3.69
C ARG A 88 -3.16 -7.69 4.94
N LEU A 89 -2.22 -7.10 5.68
CA LEU A 89 -2.52 -6.28 6.87
C LEU A 89 -3.37 -5.07 6.50
N HIS A 90 -2.96 -4.29 5.49
CA HIS A 90 -3.74 -3.14 5.01
C HIS A 90 -5.12 -3.52 4.48
N TRP A 91 -5.20 -4.68 3.81
CA TRP A 91 -6.48 -5.23 3.37
C TRP A 91 -7.39 -5.52 4.55
N ASP A 92 -6.91 -6.29 5.53
CA ASP A 92 -7.71 -6.70 6.69
C ASP A 92 -8.17 -5.50 7.52
N GLU A 93 -7.30 -4.50 7.75
CA GLU A 93 -7.63 -3.26 8.45
C GLU A 93 -8.80 -2.51 7.79
N TYR A 94 -8.75 -2.31 6.47
CA TYR A 94 -9.80 -1.60 5.75
C TYR A 94 -11.17 -2.27 5.91
N PHE A 95 -11.24 -3.60 5.82
CA PHE A 95 -12.50 -4.35 5.94
C PHE A 95 -13.05 -4.37 7.37
N GLN A 96 -12.17 -4.39 8.38
CA GLN A 96 -12.57 -4.28 9.79
C GLN A 96 -13.20 -2.91 10.09
N GLU A 97 -12.54 -1.84 9.66
CA GLU A 97 -12.96 -0.47 9.98
C GLU A 97 -14.19 -0.01 9.18
N ASN A 98 -14.25 -0.31 7.88
CA ASN A 98 -15.24 0.30 6.98
C ASN A 98 -16.46 -0.58 6.71
N LEU A 99 -16.32 -1.90 6.82
CA LEU A 99 -17.39 -2.83 6.42
C LEU A 99 -17.99 -3.60 7.60
N LYS A 100 -17.49 -3.39 8.83
CA LYS A 100 -17.94 -4.05 10.07
C LYS A 100 -18.19 -5.54 9.85
N TYR A 101 -17.30 -6.19 9.10
CA TYR A 101 -17.50 -7.57 8.71
C TYR A 101 -17.27 -8.47 9.93
N PRO A 102 -18.19 -9.39 10.26
CA PRO A 102 -18.08 -10.23 11.45
C PRO A 102 -16.95 -11.28 11.38
N TYR A 103 -16.28 -11.41 10.24
CA TYR A 103 -15.21 -12.37 9.99
C TYR A 103 -14.06 -11.74 9.20
N PRO A 104 -12.81 -12.19 9.40
CA PRO A 104 -11.67 -11.71 8.63
C PRO A 104 -11.87 -11.95 7.14
N CYS A 105 -11.98 -10.88 6.36
CA CYS A 105 -12.06 -10.94 4.90
C CYS A 105 -10.64 -11.13 4.34
N ARG A 106 -10.18 -12.37 4.23
CA ARG A 106 -8.82 -12.66 3.74
C ARG A 106 -8.63 -12.13 2.32
N CYS A 107 -7.56 -11.35 2.10
CA CYS A 107 -7.12 -10.95 0.77
C CYS A 107 -6.86 -12.20 -0.11
N SER A 108 -7.64 -12.37 -1.19
CA SER A 108 -7.48 -13.51 -2.09
C SER A 108 -6.14 -13.45 -2.82
N PHE A 109 -5.67 -14.59 -3.35
CA PHE A 109 -4.44 -14.63 -4.14
C PHE A 109 -4.51 -13.69 -5.34
N LEU A 110 -5.65 -13.65 -6.04
CA LEU A 110 -5.85 -12.78 -7.19
C LEU A 110 -5.71 -11.29 -6.82
N TYR A 111 -6.33 -10.83 -5.72
CA TYR A 111 -6.18 -9.46 -5.24
C TYR A 111 -4.74 -9.16 -4.80
N LEU A 112 -4.10 -10.08 -4.08
CA LEU A 112 -2.71 -9.92 -3.67
C LEU A 112 -1.80 -9.71 -4.88
N MET A 113 -1.95 -10.55 -5.91
CA MET A 113 -1.14 -10.44 -7.12
C MET A 113 -1.45 -9.19 -7.92
N LEU A 114 -2.73 -8.79 -8.02
CA LEU A 114 -3.12 -7.52 -8.63
C LEU A 114 -2.45 -6.35 -7.92
N ILE A 115 -2.49 -6.31 -6.59
CA ILE A 115 -1.87 -5.25 -5.78
C ILE A 115 -0.36 -5.22 -5.99
N LYS A 116 0.32 -6.39 -5.98
CA LYS A 116 1.76 -6.44 -6.27
C LYS A 116 2.10 -5.93 -7.68
N TRP A 117 1.28 -6.24 -8.69
CA TRP A 117 1.43 -5.69 -10.04
C TRP A 117 1.18 -4.18 -10.10
N MET A 118 0.22 -3.66 -9.33
CA MET A 118 0.02 -2.22 -9.18
C MET A 118 1.24 -1.55 -8.53
N VAL A 119 1.81 -2.12 -7.46
CA VAL A 119 3.06 -1.64 -6.83
C VAL A 119 4.18 -1.56 -7.86
N TYR A 120 4.38 -2.64 -8.64
CA TYR A 120 5.37 -2.65 -9.72
C TYR A 120 5.08 -1.57 -10.77
N GLY A 121 3.85 -1.46 -11.26
CA GLY A 121 3.46 -0.47 -12.26
C GLY A 121 3.65 0.97 -11.80
N ILE A 122 3.35 1.25 -10.54
CA ILE A 122 3.57 2.55 -9.89
C ILE A 122 5.06 2.90 -9.88
N LEU A 123 5.90 2.01 -9.34
CA LEU A 123 7.35 2.23 -9.22
C LEU A 123 8.02 2.29 -10.60
N HIS A 124 7.65 1.39 -11.52
CA HIS A 124 8.17 1.33 -12.88
C HIS A 124 7.94 2.65 -13.64
N SER A 125 6.76 3.24 -13.48
CA SER A 125 6.34 4.46 -14.16
C SER A 125 6.99 5.74 -13.62
N GLN A 126 7.80 5.68 -12.56
CA GLN A 126 8.53 6.84 -12.05
C GLN A 126 9.61 7.28 -13.05
N ALA A 127 9.69 8.58 -13.33
CA ALA A 127 10.66 9.14 -14.27
C ALA A 127 12.11 8.99 -13.76
N ASN A 128 12.30 9.21 -12.45
CA ASN A 128 13.60 9.10 -11.79
C ASN A 128 13.62 7.82 -10.95
N LYS A 129 14.63 6.98 -11.14
CA LYS A 129 14.86 5.76 -10.35
C LYS A 129 16.34 5.62 -10.05
N SER A 130 16.68 5.25 -8.82
CA SER A 130 18.04 4.86 -8.47
C SER A 130 18.42 3.55 -9.19
N ARG A 131 19.72 3.27 -9.32
CA ARG A 131 20.20 1.99 -9.87
C ARG A 131 19.68 0.79 -9.07
N GLU A 132 19.62 0.97 -7.75
CA GLU A 132 19.09 -0.01 -6.83
C GLU A 132 17.60 -0.27 -7.05
N MET A 133 16.78 0.78 -7.21
CA MET A 133 15.36 0.63 -7.56
C MET A 133 15.17 -0.11 -8.89
N VAL A 134 16.02 0.17 -9.89
CA VAL A 134 15.96 -0.57 -11.17
C VAL A 134 16.26 -2.06 -10.96
N ALA A 135 17.32 -2.40 -10.23
CA ALA A 135 17.67 -3.79 -9.94
C ALA A 135 16.59 -4.51 -9.11
N PHE A 136 16.01 -3.81 -8.14
CA PHE A 136 14.88 -4.29 -7.35
C PHE A 136 13.67 -4.59 -8.24
N LEU A 137 13.30 -3.68 -9.15
CA LEU A 137 12.16 -3.86 -10.06
C LEU A 137 12.35 -5.05 -11.01
N ASP A 138 13.56 -5.27 -11.51
CA ASP A 138 13.88 -6.45 -12.33
C ASP A 138 13.69 -7.74 -11.53
N GLY A 139 14.18 -7.77 -10.29
CA GLY A 139 13.97 -8.88 -9.36
C GLY A 139 12.50 -9.10 -9.04
N PHE A 140 11.78 -8.02 -8.77
CA PHE A 140 10.37 -8.05 -8.39
C PHE A 140 9.52 -8.57 -9.54
N ARG A 141 9.70 -8.06 -10.76
CA ARG A 141 9.01 -8.56 -11.97
C ARG A 141 9.23 -10.06 -12.18
N ARG A 142 10.48 -10.54 -12.05
CA ARG A 142 10.79 -11.98 -12.19
C ARG A 142 10.05 -12.83 -11.15
N LYS A 143 9.97 -12.35 -9.91
CA LYS A 143 9.19 -13.02 -8.86
C LYS A 143 7.71 -13.04 -9.21
N LEU A 144 7.11 -11.91 -9.61
CA LEU A 144 5.70 -11.83 -10.00
C LEU A 144 5.35 -12.78 -11.16
N ILE A 145 6.18 -12.86 -12.20
CA ILE A 145 6.00 -13.80 -13.32
C ILE A 145 6.17 -15.26 -12.88
N GLY A 146 7.06 -15.49 -11.91
CA GLY A 146 7.36 -16.80 -11.33
C GLY A 146 6.29 -17.31 -10.35
N GLU A 147 5.37 -16.46 -9.89
CA GLU A 147 4.25 -16.82 -9.01
C GLU A 147 3.21 -17.64 -9.76
N ARG A 148 3.54 -18.91 -9.95
CA ARG A 148 2.68 -19.91 -10.59
C ARG A 148 2.12 -20.92 -9.59
N ARG A 149 2.42 -20.75 -8.30
CA ARG A 149 2.05 -21.70 -7.24
C ARG A 149 1.20 -21.02 -6.18
N TYR A 150 -0.07 -21.39 -6.16
CA TYR A 150 -0.82 -21.47 -4.91
C TYR A 150 -1.34 -22.90 -4.73
N ASP A 151 -0.93 -23.52 -3.63
CA ASP A 151 -1.36 -24.85 -3.19
C ASP A 151 -2.78 -24.74 -2.59
N GLY A 152 -3.79 -25.28 -3.29
CA GLY A 152 -5.13 -25.62 -2.79
C GLY A 152 -6.00 -24.43 -2.33
N ARG A 153 -7.19 -24.18 -2.90
CA ARG A 153 -8.30 -25.13 -3.10
C ARG A 153 -9.23 -24.75 -4.27
N ASP A 154 -8.97 -23.64 -4.97
CA ASP A 154 -9.79 -23.18 -6.09
C ASP A 154 -8.90 -22.93 -7.31
N GLY A 155 -8.92 -23.88 -8.25
CA GLY A 155 -8.13 -23.79 -9.48
C GLY A 155 -8.56 -22.63 -10.40
N SER A 156 -9.70 -21.99 -10.16
CA SER A 156 -10.20 -20.86 -10.96
C SER A 156 -9.31 -19.62 -10.87
N ASP A 157 -8.81 -19.30 -9.67
CA ASP A 157 -8.05 -18.07 -9.42
C ASP A 157 -6.70 -18.06 -10.15
N VAL A 158 -6.11 -19.24 -10.38
CA VAL A 158 -4.83 -19.37 -11.07
C VAL A 158 -4.97 -19.14 -12.57
N TYR A 159 -6.03 -19.68 -13.20
CA TYR A 159 -6.29 -19.44 -14.62
C TYR A 159 -6.68 -17.98 -14.88
N ASP A 160 -7.50 -17.39 -14.02
CA ASP A 160 -7.84 -15.97 -14.08
C ASP A 160 -6.60 -15.09 -13.88
N TYR A 161 -5.72 -15.46 -12.95
CA TYR A 161 -4.44 -14.76 -12.75
C TYR A 161 -3.52 -14.85 -13.98
N LEU A 162 -3.35 -16.03 -14.58
CA LEU A 162 -2.51 -16.20 -15.77
C LEU A 162 -3.04 -15.42 -16.98
N HIS A 163 -4.36 -15.33 -17.14
CA HIS A 163 -4.98 -14.48 -18.15
C HIS A 163 -4.74 -12.99 -17.87
N LEU A 164 -4.97 -12.57 -16.63
CA LEU A 164 -4.77 -11.19 -16.17
C LEU A 164 -3.29 -10.77 -16.28
N LEU A 165 -2.35 -11.68 -16.02
CA LEU A 165 -0.90 -11.46 -16.06
C LEU A 165 -0.46 -10.89 -17.41
N GLY A 166 -0.84 -11.54 -18.52
CA GLY A 166 -0.41 -11.11 -19.86
C GLY A 166 -0.95 -9.73 -20.25
N ILE A 167 -2.12 -9.36 -19.74
CA ILE A 167 -2.75 -8.06 -20.01
C ILE A 167 -2.14 -6.97 -19.13
N VAL A 168 -1.98 -7.24 -17.83
CA VAL A 168 -1.44 -6.27 -16.86
C VAL A 168 0.03 -5.96 -17.14
N GLU A 169 0.84 -6.97 -17.44
CA GLU A 169 2.25 -6.78 -17.81
C GLU A 169 2.38 -5.88 -19.03
N ARG A 170 1.62 -6.20 -20.10
CA ARG A 170 1.60 -5.39 -21.33
C ARG A 170 1.10 -3.97 -21.06
N THR A 171 0.05 -3.81 -20.26
CA THR A 171 -0.51 -2.50 -19.91
C THR A 171 0.54 -1.61 -19.26
N ILE A 172 1.39 -2.16 -18.39
CA ILE A 172 2.46 -1.42 -17.71
C ILE A 172 3.62 -1.12 -18.66
N ASP A 173 4.05 -2.09 -19.47
CA ASP A 173 5.17 -1.94 -20.41
C ASP A 173 4.86 -0.91 -21.51
N GLU A 174 3.63 -0.94 -22.04
CA GLU A 174 3.16 -0.03 -23.10
C GLU A 174 2.71 1.34 -22.57
N TRP A 175 2.64 1.52 -21.24
CA TRP A 175 2.21 2.79 -20.65
C TRP A 175 3.19 3.92 -21.01
N PRO A 176 2.76 4.97 -21.75
CA PRO A 176 3.68 5.94 -22.32
C PRO A 176 4.08 7.06 -21.35
N TYR A 177 3.35 7.20 -20.23
CA TYR A 177 3.56 8.30 -19.31
C TYR A 177 4.58 7.95 -18.23
N ARG A 178 5.40 8.93 -17.86
CA ARG A 178 6.34 8.85 -16.73
C ARG A 178 6.05 9.97 -15.76
N TYR A 179 6.08 9.64 -14.47
CA TYR A 179 5.68 10.54 -13.41
C TYR A 179 6.92 11.11 -12.72
N HIS A 180 7.04 12.43 -12.70
CA HIS A 180 8.07 13.15 -11.96
C HIS A 180 7.68 13.38 -10.50
N THR A 181 6.45 13.05 -10.13
CA THR A 181 6.01 13.10 -8.76
C THR A 181 6.66 11.95 -8.02
N ASP A 182 7.67 12.24 -7.19
CA ASP A 182 8.08 11.35 -6.09
C ASP A 182 6.81 10.78 -5.51
N LEU A 183 6.64 9.47 -5.64
CA LEU A 183 5.50 8.68 -5.20
C LEU A 183 4.86 9.32 -3.99
N ARG A 184 3.91 10.23 -4.22
CA ARG A 184 3.64 11.28 -3.24
C ARG A 184 3.01 10.53 -2.11
N PRO A 185 3.67 10.33 -0.96
CA PRO A 185 2.85 10.04 0.18
C PRO A 185 1.94 11.27 0.25
N ASN A 186 0.64 11.06 0.08
CA ASN A 186 -0.31 12.03 0.59
C ASN A 186 -0.48 11.53 2.02
N PRO A 187 0.46 11.83 2.94
CA PRO A 187 0.26 11.46 4.33
C PRO A 187 -1.11 12.00 4.70
N LEU A 188 -1.93 11.13 5.26
CA LEU A 188 -3.29 11.50 5.64
C LEU A 188 -3.20 12.79 6.47
N HIS A 189 -4.02 13.79 6.14
CA HIS A 189 -3.93 15.07 6.83
C HIS A 189 -4.04 14.80 8.35
N PRO A 190 -3.16 15.37 9.20
CA PRO A 190 -3.11 15.04 10.64
C PRO A 190 -4.45 15.18 11.39
N ARG A 191 -5.38 15.98 10.85
CA ARG A 191 -6.79 16.07 11.27
C ARG A 191 -7.52 14.72 11.38
N HIS A 192 -7.09 13.73 10.62
CA HIS A 192 -7.70 12.39 10.59
C HIS A 192 -6.90 11.39 11.43
N TYR A 193 -5.80 11.79 12.06
CA TYR A 193 -4.99 10.90 12.88
C TYR A 193 -5.69 10.62 14.20
N THR A 194 -5.81 9.33 14.50
CA THR A 194 -6.45 8.86 15.72
C THR A 194 -5.46 8.85 16.89
N LEU A 195 -5.97 8.96 18.12
CA LEU A 195 -5.14 8.76 19.31
C LEU A 195 -4.55 7.34 19.37
N ASN A 196 -5.20 6.36 18.74
CA ASN A 196 -4.68 5.00 18.65
C ASN A 196 -3.37 4.94 17.86
N LEU A 197 -3.27 5.68 16.74
CA LEU A 197 -2.04 5.82 15.95
C LEU A 197 -0.89 6.41 16.79
N TRP A 198 -1.21 7.40 17.62
CA TRP A 198 -0.25 7.96 18.57
C TRP A 198 0.27 6.90 19.55
N TYR A 199 -0.62 6.17 20.22
CA TYR A 199 -0.23 5.20 21.25
C TYR A 199 0.51 3.98 20.71
N LYS A 200 0.12 3.48 19.54
CA LYS A 200 0.72 2.28 18.95
C LYS A 200 2.07 2.57 18.29
N SER A 201 2.24 3.77 17.75
CA SER A 201 3.37 4.05 16.86
C SER A 201 4.07 5.36 17.16
N VAL A 202 3.43 6.50 16.91
CA VAL A 202 4.14 7.79 16.80
C VAL A 202 4.85 8.19 18.09
N ARG A 203 4.30 7.84 19.26
CA ARG A 203 4.93 8.16 20.56
C ARG A 203 6.30 7.50 20.77
N ASN A 204 6.58 6.42 20.04
CA ASN A 204 7.82 5.65 20.17
C ASN A 204 8.89 6.10 19.17
N TYR A 205 8.61 7.12 18.34
CA TYR A 205 9.56 7.58 17.34
C TYR A 205 10.74 8.32 17.99
N ASP A 206 11.93 8.05 17.49
CA ASP A 206 13.10 8.90 17.71
C ASP A 206 13.08 10.14 16.80
N MET A 207 14.06 11.02 16.99
CA MET A 207 14.14 12.28 16.24
C MET A 207 14.37 12.06 14.74
N ASP A 208 15.17 11.06 14.37
CA ASP A 208 15.46 10.75 12.96
C ASP A 208 14.19 10.24 12.26
N GLN A 209 13.40 9.42 12.94
CA GLN A 209 12.10 8.93 12.49
C GLN A 209 11.09 10.08 12.33
N ILE A 210 11.04 11.02 13.27
CA ILE A 210 10.20 12.23 13.15
C ILE A 210 10.63 13.06 11.93
N GLU A 211 11.92 13.28 11.72
CA GLU A 211 12.42 14.01 10.54
C GLU A 211 12.06 13.34 9.23
N ARG A 212 12.22 12.00 9.15
CA ARG A 212 11.82 11.22 7.97
C ARG A 212 10.32 11.32 7.72
N GLN A 213 9.49 11.29 8.77
CA GLN A 213 8.04 11.50 8.66
C GLN A 213 7.69 12.89 8.15
N LEU A 214 8.36 13.93 8.65
CA LEU A 214 8.16 15.31 8.20
C LEU A 214 8.47 15.49 6.71
N ARG A 215 9.46 14.75 6.18
CA ARG A 215 9.79 14.77 4.74
C ARG A 215 8.67 14.20 3.86
N LEU A 216 7.72 13.46 4.43
CA LEU A 216 6.55 12.94 3.71
C LEU A 216 5.51 14.04 3.45
N PHE A 217 5.46 15.06 4.31
CA PHE A 217 4.59 16.23 4.17
C PHE A 217 5.27 17.29 3.29
N ARG A 218 4.52 17.87 2.34
CA ARG A 218 5.07 18.70 1.26
C ARG A 218 5.12 20.17 1.64
N THR A 219 4.16 20.59 2.43
CA THR A 219 4.01 21.97 2.84
C THR A 219 4.46 22.13 4.28
N LYS A 220 4.96 23.31 4.61
CA LYS A 220 5.29 23.62 6.00
C LYS A 220 4.03 23.56 6.87
N GLU A 221 2.89 23.90 6.29
CA GLU A 221 1.58 23.84 6.93
C GLU A 221 1.21 22.40 7.32
N GLU A 222 1.41 21.43 6.42
CA GLU A 222 1.19 20.00 6.70
C GLU A 222 2.18 19.46 7.74
N GLN A 223 3.45 19.83 7.63
CA GLN A 223 4.49 19.48 8.60
C GLN A 223 4.15 20.03 10.01
N LEU A 224 3.72 21.28 10.08
CA LEU A 224 3.29 21.91 11.34
C LEU A 224 2.02 21.26 11.88
N ALA A 225 1.04 20.93 11.04
CA ALA A 225 -0.17 20.24 11.45
C ALA A 225 0.15 18.87 12.08
N PHE A 226 1.16 18.16 11.57
CA PHE A 226 1.60 16.90 12.17
C PHE A 226 2.21 17.10 13.55
N LEU A 227 3.09 18.10 13.69
CA LEU A 227 3.73 18.44 14.97
C LEU A 227 2.73 18.94 16.01
N ASP A 228 1.75 19.76 15.60
CA ASP A 228 0.69 20.25 16.46
C ASP A 228 -0.21 19.11 16.93
N TRP A 229 -0.63 18.21 16.03
CA TRP A 229 -1.37 17.01 16.39
C TRP A 229 -0.58 16.13 17.37
N ALA A 230 0.70 15.87 17.11
CA ALA A 230 1.55 15.06 17.98
C ALA A 230 1.69 15.68 19.37
N ARG A 231 1.83 17.02 19.45
CA ARG A 231 1.87 17.76 20.71
C ARG A 231 0.53 17.73 21.46
N GLU A 232 -0.59 17.76 20.75
CA GLU A 232 -1.92 17.62 21.36
C GLU A 232 -2.15 16.20 21.87
N ALA A 233 -1.80 15.19 21.08
CA ALA A 233 -1.88 13.78 21.46
C ALA A 233 -0.99 13.45 22.66
N SER A 234 0.21 14.05 22.76
CA SER A 234 1.12 13.85 23.90
C SER A 234 0.59 14.41 25.22
N ARG A 235 -0.38 15.34 25.17
CA ARG A 235 -1.01 15.97 26.34
C ARG A 235 -2.27 15.24 26.80
N GLN A 236 -2.77 14.29 26.02
CA GLN A 236 -3.95 13.50 26.36
C GLN A 236 -3.62 12.49 27.47
N PRO A 237 -4.60 12.15 28.34
CA PRO A 237 -4.42 11.11 29.34
C PRO A 237 -4.07 9.78 28.66
N GLN A 238 -2.99 9.14 29.13
CA GLN A 238 -2.56 7.86 28.57
C GLN A 238 -3.60 6.79 28.92
N PRO A 239 -4.06 5.97 27.95
CA PRO A 239 -4.85 4.80 28.25
C PRO A 239 -4.02 3.87 29.13
N VAL A 240 -4.63 3.42 30.23
CA VAL A 240 -4.05 2.35 31.03
C VAL A 240 -4.23 1.07 30.19
N PHE A 241 -3.17 0.67 29.49
CA PHE A 241 -3.10 -0.67 28.95
C PHE A 241 -2.88 -1.58 30.15
N VAL A 242 -3.92 -2.33 30.53
CA VAL A 242 -3.76 -3.44 31.46
C VAL A 242 -3.03 -4.49 30.65
N ASP A 243 -1.77 -4.76 30.99
CA ASP A 243 -1.09 -5.95 30.52
C ASP A 243 -1.92 -7.15 31.01
N ASP A 244 -2.62 -7.83 30.11
CA ASP A 244 -3.15 -9.17 30.37
C ASP A 244 -1.96 -10.17 30.36
N ASP A 245 -0.95 -9.91 31.18
CA ASP A 245 -0.02 -10.89 31.70
C ASP A 245 -0.64 -11.47 32.98
N PHE A 246 -1.71 -12.26 32.80
CA PHE A 246 -2.07 -13.27 33.78
C PHE A 246 -1.94 -14.64 33.13
N GLU A 247 -0.79 -15.24 33.41
CA GLU A 247 -0.59 -16.68 33.49
C GLU A 247 -1.89 -17.41 33.85
N THR A 248 -2.44 -18.16 32.90
CA THR A 248 -3.34 -19.25 33.23
C THR A 248 -2.49 -20.48 33.56
N ILE A 249 -2.41 -20.75 34.86
CA ILE A 249 -2.10 -22.06 35.46
C ILE A 249 -3.15 -23.07 35.00
#